data_AF-A0AAD5QID5-F1
#
_entry.id   AF-A0AAD5QID5-F1
#
_cell.length_a   1.000
_cell.length_b   1.000
_cell.length_c   1.000
_cell.angle_alpha   90.00
_cell.angle_beta   90.00
_cell.angle_gamma   90.00
#
_symmetry.space_group_name_H-M   'P 1'
#
loop_
_entity.id
_entity.type
_entity.pdbx_description
1 polymer ?
#
loop_
_entity_poly.entity_id
_entity_poly.type
_entity_poly.pdbx_seq_one_letter_code
_entity_poly.pdbx_strand_id
1 'polypeptide(L)'
;MSRPPPQPIFVHRGLSGGVTSCAVVPTINGDSILIGTGKGRCELYDAETHTLIRTVYVDEEQRAISSVGILNDFIWVHIRNYAVIMLGDSDCPMVTLHLTHCGFCMATVMGSWLIYPDSVARKHYLKFWSHNSKDRDPIALKDIPMCMLSNDEVIYVGDEAGILSQICVKGDVQKQVRLFSKPIFCLASTSSTLACGSSKSPILCFPQMIS
;
A
#
# COMPACT_ATOMS: atom_id res chain seq x y z
N MET A 1 -12.46 4.47 -36.14
CA MET A 1 -11.06 4.91 -35.91
C MET A 1 -10.73 4.69 -34.45
N SER A 2 -9.71 3.89 -34.13
CA SER A 2 -9.26 3.67 -32.75
C SER A 2 -8.71 4.97 -32.18
N ARG A 3 -9.08 5.32 -30.93
CA ARG A 3 -8.47 6.46 -30.24
C ARG A 3 -6.94 6.28 -30.22
N PRO A 4 -6.15 7.32 -30.52
CA PRO A 4 -4.71 7.26 -30.35
C PRO A 4 -4.40 6.95 -28.87
N PRO A 5 -3.29 6.24 -28.58
CA PRO A 5 -2.89 5.96 -27.22
C PRO A 5 -2.70 7.28 -26.47
N PRO A 6 -3.07 7.34 -25.17
CA PRO A 6 -2.87 8.52 -24.36
C PRO A 6 -1.38 8.91 -24.37
N GLN A 7 -1.10 10.19 -24.58
CA GLN A 7 0.25 10.74 -24.53
C GLN A 7 0.54 11.23 -23.11
N PRO A 8 1.74 10.95 -22.56
CA PRO A 8 2.09 11.42 -21.23
C PRO A 8 2.25 12.95 -21.23
N ILE A 9 1.74 13.59 -20.18
CA ILE A 9 1.96 15.02 -19.94
C ILE A 9 3.41 15.26 -19.46
N PHE A 10 3.93 14.34 -18.63
CA PHE A 10 5.30 14.36 -18.12
C PHE A 10 5.83 12.93 -17.94
N VAL A 11 7.16 12.76 -18.00
CA VAL A 11 7.84 11.46 -17.79
C VAL A 11 9.03 11.63 -16.85
N HIS A 12 8.92 11.10 -15.63
CA HIS A 12 10.07 10.94 -14.75
C HIS A 12 11.03 9.87 -15.32
N ARG A 13 12.31 10.20 -15.44
CA ARG A 13 13.36 9.29 -15.93
C ARG A 13 14.40 9.05 -14.84
N GLY A 14 15.11 7.92 -14.93
CA GLY A 14 16.24 7.62 -14.03
C GLY A 14 15.86 6.99 -12.69
N LEU A 15 14.59 6.60 -12.51
CA LEU A 15 14.13 5.92 -11.29
C LEU A 15 14.71 4.49 -11.23
N SER A 16 15.67 4.29 -10.32
CA SER A 16 16.49 3.09 -10.25
C SER A 16 15.66 1.84 -9.93
N GLY A 17 15.67 0.85 -10.83
CA GLY A 17 14.86 -0.37 -10.68
C GLY A 17 13.38 -0.18 -11.02
N GLY A 18 12.99 0.97 -11.58
CA GLY A 18 11.61 1.31 -11.88
C GLY A 18 10.80 1.73 -10.65
N VAL A 19 9.61 2.28 -10.90
CA VAL A 19 8.65 2.64 -9.84
C VAL A 19 7.90 1.39 -9.39
N THR A 20 7.85 1.19 -8.09
CA THR A 20 7.10 0.09 -7.46
C THR A 20 5.90 0.59 -6.67
N SER A 21 5.94 1.84 -6.20
CA SER A 21 4.82 2.46 -5.49
C SER A 21 4.84 3.98 -5.65
N CYS A 22 3.68 4.61 -5.59
CA CYS A 22 3.57 6.06 -5.48
C CYS A 22 2.35 6.49 -4.67
N ALA A 23 2.41 7.69 -4.10
CA ALA A 23 1.29 8.35 -3.45
C ALA A 23 1.36 9.86 -3.70
N VAL A 24 0.20 10.51 -3.86
CA VAL A 24 0.11 11.97 -3.76
C VAL A 24 -0.02 12.30 -2.28
N VAL A 25 0.85 13.18 -1.79
CA VAL A 25 0.98 13.52 -0.38
C VAL A 25 0.95 15.04 -0.20
N PRO A 26 0.20 15.56 0.79
CA PRO A 26 0.21 16.99 1.07
C PRO A 26 1.52 17.38 1.75
N THR A 27 2.04 18.55 1.38
CA THR A 27 3.22 19.17 2.01
C THR A 27 2.95 20.65 2.29
N ILE A 28 3.86 21.31 3.02
CA ILE A 28 3.74 22.75 3.31
C ILE A 28 3.68 23.63 2.04
N ASN A 29 4.25 23.15 0.92
CA ASN A 29 4.29 23.87 -0.35
C ASN A 29 3.17 23.45 -1.33
N GLY A 30 2.23 22.61 -0.89
CA GLY A 30 1.19 22.02 -1.74
C GLY A 30 1.36 20.51 -1.93
N ASP A 31 0.73 19.97 -2.95
CA ASP A 31 0.79 18.53 -3.23
C ASP A 31 2.15 18.11 -3.77
N SER A 32 2.60 16.93 -3.35
CA SER A 32 3.82 16.30 -3.82
C SER A 32 3.56 14.84 -4.18
N ILE A 33 4.44 14.26 -5.00
CA ILE A 33 4.40 12.87 -5.42
C ILE A 33 5.54 12.15 -4.70
N LEU A 34 5.18 11.23 -3.81
CA LEU A 34 6.11 10.33 -3.14
C LEU A 34 6.26 9.07 -3.99
N ILE A 35 7.49 8.71 -4.35
CA ILE A 35 7.81 7.60 -5.24
C ILE A 35 8.74 6.62 -4.55
N GLY A 36 8.31 5.37 -4.43
CA GLY A 36 9.15 4.24 -4.04
C GLY A 36 9.66 3.47 -5.26
N THR A 37 10.91 3.01 -5.20
CA THR A 37 11.58 2.33 -6.32
C THR A 37 11.96 0.89 -6.02
N GLY A 38 12.19 0.13 -7.11
CA GLY A 38 12.67 -1.26 -7.05
C GLY A 38 14.08 -1.43 -6.48
N LYS A 39 14.86 -0.35 -6.34
CA LYS A 39 16.18 -0.33 -5.71
C LYS A 39 16.23 0.46 -4.39
N GLY A 40 15.12 0.52 -3.66
CA GLY A 40 15.12 0.98 -2.28
C GLY A 40 15.26 2.48 -2.06
N ARG A 41 15.06 3.29 -3.11
CA ARG A 41 14.97 4.74 -2.97
C ARG A 41 13.52 5.16 -2.83
N CYS A 42 13.28 6.08 -1.90
CA CYS A 42 12.04 6.82 -1.75
C CYS A 42 12.33 8.30 -2.03
N GLU A 43 11.66 8.88 -3.03
CA GLU A 43 11.92 10.23 -3.53
C GLU A 43 10.65 11.05 -3.54
N LEU A 44 10.75 12.33 -3.19
CA LEU A 44 9.63 13.26 -3.15
C LEU A 44 9.78 14.29 -4.27
N TYR A 45 8.75 14.42 -5.09
CA TYR A 45 8.67 15.35 -6.20
C TYR A 45 7.56 16.36 -5.97
N ASP A 46 7.76 17.58 -6.45
CA ASP A 46 6.69 18.57 -6.53
C ASP A 46 5.64 18.11 -7.57
N ALA A 47 4.35 18.12 -7.23
CA ALA A 47 3.32 17.55 -8.10
C ALA A 47 2.99 18.41 -9.33
N GLU A 48 3.26 19.71 -9.27
CA GLU A 48 2.97 20.66 -10.35
C GLU A 48 4.13 20.77 -11.33
N THR A 49 5.34 20.94 -10.80
CA THR A 49 6.57 21.16 -11.59
C THR A 49 7.30 19.86 -11.93
N HIS A 50 6.95 18.75 -11.27
CA HIS A 50 7.62 17.45 -11.39
C HIS A 50 9.11 17.47 -11.02
N THR A 51 9.56 18.50 -10.30
CA THR A 51 10.95 18.64 -9.87
C THR A 51 11.22 17.77 -8.64
N LEU A 52 12.39 17.15 -8.58
CA LEU A 52 12.82 16.39 -7.40
C LEU A 52 13.06 17.38 -6.25
N ILE A 53 12.30 17.25 -5.17
CA ILE A 53 12.48 18.04 -3.96
C ILE A 53 13.63 17.44 -3.15
N ARG A 54 13.55 16.14 -2.82
CA ARG A 54 14.57 15.43 -2.05
C ARG A 54 14.42 13.91 -2.12
N THR A 55 15.48 13.20 -1.73
CA THR A 55 15.43 11.77 -1.43
C THR A 55 15.06 11.61 0.05
N VAL A 56 13.91 11.00 0.31
CA VAL A 56 13.34 10.83 1.65
C VAL A 56 13.96 9.62 2.36
N TYR A 57 14.26 8.56 1.62
CA TYR A 57 14.84 7.35 2.20
C TYR A 57 15.68 6.58 1.18
N VAL A 58 16.73 5.90 1.68
CA VAL A 58 17.57 4.98 0.89
C VAL A 58 17.79 3.71 1.70
N ASP A 59 17.35 2.58 1.15
CA ASP A 59 17.67 1.27 1.67
C ASP A 59 19.08 0.84 1.24
N GLU A 60 19.98 0.62 2.20
CA GLU A 60 21.37 0.24 1.91
C GLU A 60 21.48 -1.11 1.19
N GLU A 61 20.55 -2.03 1.46
CA GLU A 61 20.45 -3.33 0.79
C GLU A 61 19.74 -3.26 -0.58
N GLN A 62 19.30 -2.08 -1.02
CA GLN A 62 18.56 -1.85 -2.27
C GLN A 62 17.29 -2.70 -2.40
N ARG A 63 16.64 -3.03 -1.28
CA ARG A 63 15.36 -3.76 -1.27
C ARG A 63 14.26 -2.86 -1.84
N ALA A 64 13.34 -3.45 -2.61
CA ALA A 64 12.26 -2.70 -3.23
C ALA A 64 11.34 -2.02 -2.20
N ILE A 65 10.91 -0.80 -2.49
CA ILE A 65 9.87 -0.11 -1.70
C ILE A 65 8.50 -0.60 -2.18
N SER A 66 7.75 -1.31 -1.32
CA SER A 66 6.46 -1.91 -1.66
C SER A 66 5.32 -0.90 -1.65
N SER A 67 5.30 0.02 -0.68
CA SER A 67 4.31 1.09 -0.61
C SER A 67 4.84 2.28 0.20
N VAL A 68 4.23 3.44 -0.03
CA VAL A 68 4.59 4.71 0.60
C VAL A 68 3.33 5.52 0.88
N GLY A 69 3.39 6.44 1.85
CA GLY A 69 2.31 7.37 2.09
C GLY A 69 2.55 8.26 3.31
N ILE A 70 1.48 8.92 3.76
CA ILE A 70 1.45 9.74 4.96
C ILE A 70 0.54 9.10 5.99
N LEU A 71 0.92 9.20 7.26
CA LEU A 71 0.06 8.96 8.41
C LEU A 71 0.34 10.03 9.46
N ASN A 72 -0.62 10.92 9.68
CA ASN A 72 -0.43 12.13 10.49
C ASN A 72 0.78 12.93 9.95
N ASP A 73 1.76 13.24 10.79
CA ASP A 73 2.96 13.99 10.43
C ASP A 73 4.11 13.10 9.93
N PHE A 74 3.88 11.79 9.77
CA PHE A 74 4.91 10.85 9.32
C PHE A 74 4.79 10.54 7.83
N ILE A 75 5.92 10.53 7.14
CA ILE A 75 6.07 9.75 5.91
C ILE A 75 6.35 8.31 6.31
N TRP A 76 5.57 7.36 5.80
CA TRP A 76 5.85 5.96 5.99
C TRP A 76 6.36 5.31 4.71
N VAL A 77 7.35 4.44 4.86
CA VAL A 77 8.01 3.72 3.77
C VAL A 77 8.01 2.23 4.09
N HIS A 78 7.25 1.44 3.33
CA HIS A 78 7.23 -0.01 3.46
C HIS A 78 8.28 -0.63 2.54
N ILE A 79 9.30 -1.22 3.13
CA ILE A 79 10.40 -1.91 2.44
C ILE A 79 10.08 -3.40 2.40
N ARG A 80 10.09 -3.98 1.20
CA ARG A 80 9.70 -5.38 0.98
C ARG A 80 10.59 -6.33 1.79
N ASN A 81 9.95 -7.27 2.48
CA ASN A 81 10.60 -8.31 3.29
C ASN A 81 11.51 -7.77 4.41
N TYR A 82 11.24 -6.56 4.93
CA TYR A 82 12.07 -5.97 5.98
C TYR A 82 11.28 -5.20 7.04
N ALA A 83 10.84 -3.98 6.73
CA ALA A 83 10.28 -3.06 7.71
C ALA A 83 9.30 -2.06 7.08
N VAL A 84 8.39 -1.53 7.90
CA VAL A 84 7.75 -0.24 7.63
C VAL A 84 8.42 0.79 8.52
N ILE A 85 9.01 1.80 7.90
CA ILE A 85 9.73 2.87 8.59
C ILE A 85 8.85 4.11 8.59
N MET A 86 8.62 4.66 9.79
CA MET A 86 7.96 5.95 10.00
C MET A 86 9.05 7.02 10.10
N LEU A 87 9.07 7.96 9.17
CA LEU A 87 10.00 9.06 9.08
C LEU A 87 9.31 10.31 9.61
N GLY A 88 9.92 10.95 10.61
CA GLY A 88 9.43 12.20 11.17
C GLY A 88 9.99 13.42 10.44
N ASP A 89 10.02 14.54 11.14
CA ASP A 89 10.65 15.75 10.64
C ASP A 89 12.12 15.50 10.24
N SER A 90 12.55 16.12 9.15
CA SER A 90 13.87 15.91 8.53
C SER A 90 14.11 14.52 7.94
N ASP A 91 13.06 13.74 7.70
CA ASP A 91 13.10 12.39 7.13
C ASP A 91 13.91 11.37 7.97
N CYS A 92 14.08 11.64 9.28
CA CYS A 92 14.76 10.73 10.20
C CYS A 92 13.84 9.56 10.62
N PRO A 93 14.33 8.31 10.65
CA PRO A 93 13.57 7.18 11.20
C PRO A 93 13.20 7.38 12.67
N MET A 94 11.90 7.47 12.94
CA MET A 94 11.35 7.60 14.29
C MET A 94 10.85 6.26 14.83
N VAL A 95 10.25 5.44 13.96
CA VAL A 95 9.73 4.11 14.31
C VAL A 95 10.07 3.14 13.19
N THR A 96 10.49 1.94 13.54
CA THR A 96 10.72 0.83 12.59
C THR A 96 9.89 -0.36 13.02
N LEU A 97 8.93 -0.75 12.19
CA LEU A 97 8.08 -1.92 12.38
C LEU A 97 8.65 -3.07 11.55
N HIS A 98 9.45 -3.93 12.18
CA HIS A 98 10.01 -5.10 11.50
C HIS A 98 8.92 -6.10 11.13
N LEU A 99 8.97 -6.60 9.89
CA LEU A 99 8.05 -7.61 9.38
C LEU A 99 8.81 -8.88 9.01
N THR A 100 8.11 -9.99 9.11
CA THR A 100 8.53 -11.30 8.62
C THR A 100 7.69 -11.77 7.44
N HIS A 101 6.67 -11.00 7.04
CA HIS A 101 5.93 -11.27 5.81
C HIS A 101 6.87 -11.23 4.60
N CYS A 102 6.86 -12.32 3.85
CA CYS A 102 7.56 -12.43 2.57
C CYS A 102 6.51 -12.49 1.46
N GLY A 103 6.30 -11.37 0.76
CA GLY A 103 5.25 -11.27 -0.24
C GLY A 103 5.13 -9.90 -0.89
N PHE A 104 4.02 -9.70 -1.60
CA PHE A 104 3.75 -8.49 -2.38
C PHE A 104 2.68 -7.59 -1.73
N CYS A 105 2.08 -8.02 -0.62
CA CYS A 105 1.06 -7.22 0.03
C CYS A 105 1.66 -5.94 0.59
N MET A 106 0.96 -4.84 0.32
CA MET A 106 1.36 -3.48 0.67
C MET A 106 0.72 -3.06 1.99
N ALA A 107 1.38 -2.13 2.68
CA ALA A 107 0.77 -1.45 3.83
C ALA A 107 -0.19 -0.36 3.33
N THR A 108 -1.21 -0.05 4.13
CA THR A 108 -2.20 1.00 3.85
C THR A 108 -2.59 1.73 5.14
N VAL A 109 -3.31 2.85 5.02
CA VAL A 109 -3.77 3.66 6.15
C VAL A 109 -5.28 3.67 6.24
N MET A 110 -5.83 3.54 7.45
CA MET A 110 -7.26 3.67 7.73
C MET A 110 -7.44 4.51 8.99
N GLY A 111 -7.91 5.75 8.83
CA GLY A 111 -7.94 6.73 9.92
C GLY A 111 -6.53 6.95 10.50
N SER A 112 -6.38 6.74 11.80
CA SER A 112 -5.10 6.88 12.53
C SER A 112 -4.25 5.61 12.56
N TRP A 113 -4.63 4.57 11.82
CA TRP A 113 -3.96 3.27 11.83
C TRP A 113 -3.17 3.02 10.55
N LEU A 114 -1.91 2.66 10.72
CA LEU A 114 -1.15 1.95 9.71
C LEU A 114 -1.49 0.47 9.79
N ILE A 115 -1.89 -0.11 8.66
CA ILE A 115 -2.22 -1.53 8.54
C ILE A 115 -1.16 -2.16 7.65
N TYR A 116 -0.56 -3.25 8.11
CA TYR A 116 0.51 -3.92 7.38
C TYR A 116 0.43 -5.45 7.52
N PRO A 117 0.82 -6.20 6.47
CA PRO A 117 0.83 -7.65 6.49
C PRO A 117 2.03 -8.17 7.28
N ASP A 118 1.84 -9.16 8.15
CA ASP A 118 2.95 -9.82 8.85
C ASP A 118 2.78 -11.34 8.89
N SER A 119 3.82 -12.08 9.26
CA SER A 119 3.77 -13.55 9.30
C SER A 119 4.49 -14.16 10.50
N VAL A 120 3.74 -14.58 11.51
CA VAL A 120 4.29 -15.15 12.75
C VAL A 120 4.05 -16.65 12.77
N ALA A 121 5.10 -17.45 12.96
CA ALA A 121 5.01 -18.92 13.06
C ALA A 121 4.21 -19.57 11.90
N ARG A 122 4.46 -19.11 10.66
CA ARG A 122 3.77 -19.55 9.43
C ARG A 122 2.27 -19.24 9.36
N LYS A 123 1.76 -18.37 10.23
CA LYS A 123 0.41 -17.79 10.12
C LYS A 123 0.51 -16.37 9.61
N HIS A 124 -0.49 -15.95 8.84
CA HIS A 124 -0.54 -14.64 8.22
C HIS A 124 -1.46 -13.71 9.02
N TYR A 125 -1.06 -12.45 9.16
CA TYR A 125 -1.78 -11.48 9.94
C TYR A 125 -1.85 -10.13 9.24
N LEU A 126 -2.90 -9.38 9.52
CA LEU A 126 -2.88 -7.92 9.45
C LEU A 126 -2.57 -7.38 10.83
N LYS A 127 -1.51 -6.59 10.94
CA LYS A 127 -1.17 -5.85 12.16
C LYS A 127 -1.56 -4.39 12.01
N PHE A 128 -1.78 -3.76 13.15
CA PHE A 128 -2.28 -2.39 13.26
C PHE A 128 -1.34 -1.62 14.17
N TRP A 129 -0.82 -0.51 13.66
CA TRP A 129 0.01 0.40 14.44
C TRP A 129 -0.57 1.81 14.43
N SER A 130 -0.49 2.49 15.56
CA SER A 130 -0.79 3.91 15.64
C SER A 130 0.20 4.62 16.56
N HIS A 131 0.49 5.88 16.26
CA HIS A 131 1.34 6.70 17.12
C HIS A 131 0.66 7.07 18.44
N ASN A 132 -0.66 7.32 18.41
CA ASN A 132 -1.39 7.96 19.51
C ASN A 132 -2.29 6.98 20.29
N SER A 133 -2.39 5.74 19.84
CA SER A 133 -3.22 4.72 20.48
C SER A 133 -2.47 3.40 20.57
N LYS A 134 -2.80 2.62 21.60
CA LYS A 134 -2.27 1.26 21.77
C LYS A 134 -2.58 0.43 20.53
N ASP A 135 -1.59 -0.26 20.00
CA ASP A 135 -1.74 -1.21 18.90
C ASP A 135 -2.95 -2.12 19.11
N ARG A 136 -3.67 -2.32 18.02
CA ARG A 136 -4.87 -3.14 17.99
C ARG A 136 -4.50 -4.61 17.74
N ASP A 137 -5.35 -5.52 18.23
CA ASP A 137 -5.15 -6.95 18.07
C ASP A 137 -5.01 -7.33 16.57
N PRO A 138 -4.02 -8.16 16.21
CA PRO A 138 -3.83 -8.60 14.84
C PRO A 138 -5.00 -9.45 14.34
N ILE A 139 -5.33 -9.32 13.06
CA ILE A 139 -6.36 -10.14 12.41
C ILE A 139 -5.69 -11.28 11.67
N ALA A 140 -6.01 -12.52 12.05
CA ALA A 140 -5.48 -13.70 11.38
C ALA A 140 -6.11 -13.86 9.98
N LEU A 141 -5.25 -14.09 9.00
CA LEU A 141 -5.64 -14.40 7.63
C LEU A 141 -5.47 -15.89 7.36
N LYS A 142 -6.34 -16.42 6.51
CA LYS A 142 -6.32 -17.84 6.13
C LYS A 142 -5.19 -18.16 5.16
N ASP A 143 -5.01 -17.31 4.16
CA ASP A 143 -4.09 -17.47 3.04
C ASP A 143 -3.12 -16.27 2.96
N ILE A 144 -2.04 -16.36 2.19
CA ILE A 144 -1.06 -15.28 2.07
C ILE A 144 -1.73 -14.05 1.43
N PRO A 145 -1.73 -12.88 2.10
CA PRO A 145 -2.24 -11.65 1.49
C PRO A 145 -1.32 -11.24 0.34
N MET A 146 -1.92 -10.80 -0.77
CA MET A 146 -1.22 -10.40 -1.99
C MET A 146 -1.39 -8.91 -2.29
N CYS A 147 -2.52 -8.33 -1.91
CA CYS A 147 -2.78 -6.90 -1.98
C CYS A 147 -3.78 -6.49 -0.90
N MET A 148 -3.75 -5.22 -0.52
CA MET A 148 -4.64 -4.65 0.48
C MET A 148 -5.02 -3.22 0.09
N LEU A 149 -6.24 -2.84 0.44
CA LEU A 149 -6.79 -1.51 0.26
C LEU A 149 -7.68 -1.18 1.46
N SER A 150 -7.60 0.04 1.94
CA SER A 150 -8.55 0.60 2.91
C SER A 150 -9.46 1.60 2.20
N ASN A 151 -10.75 1.52 2.48
CA ASN A 151 -11.72 2.52 2.07
C ASN A 151 -12.72 2.73 3.21
N ASP A 152 -12.82 3.97 3.70
CA ASP A 152 -13.63 4.32 4.86
C ASP A 152 -13.28 3.44 6.08
N GLU A 153 -14.24 2.67 6.57
CA GLU A 153 -14.14 1.77 7.73
C GLU A 153 -13.92 0.30 7.34
N VAL A 154 -13.52 0.06 6.09
CA VAL A 154 -13.40 -1.29 5.54
C VAL A 154 -12.02 -1.52 4.95
N ILE A 155 -11.45 -2.66 5.29
CA ILE A 155 -10.21 -3.18 4.73
C ILE A 155 -10.57 -4.32 3.79
N TYR A 156 -10.09 -4.22 2.56
CA TYR A 156 -10.19 -5.26 1.55
C TYR A 156 -8.83 -5.92 1.38
N VAL A 157 -8.80 -7.25 1.47
CA VAL A 157 -7.57 -8.04 1.26
C VAL A 157 -7.82 -9.07 0.17
N GLY A 158 -7.00 -9.01 -0.87
CA GLY A 158 -6.93 -10.03 -1.89
C GLY A 158 -5.79 -10.99 -1.58
N ASP A 159 -6.03 -12.30 -1.66
CA ASP A 159 -5.03 -13.32 -1.33
C ASP A 159 -4.57 -14.16 -2.53
N GLU A 160 -3.62 -15.05 -2.26
CA GLU A 160 -3.05 -15.98 -3.24
C GLU A 160 -4.06 -17.00 -3.79
N ALA A 161 -5.10 -17.30 -3.01
CA ALA A 161 -6.14 -18.24 -3.37
C ALA A 161 -7.20 -17.61 -4.30
N GLY A 162 -7.13 -16.31 -4.57
CA GLY A 162 -8.13 -15.60 -5.38
C GLY A 162 -9.38 -15.22 -4.60
N ILE A 163 -9.29 -15.20 -3.27
CA ILE A 163 -10.36 -14.79 -2.37
C ILE A 163 -10.16 -13.33 -1.99
N LEU A 164 -11.26 -12.58 -2.01
CA LEU A 164 -11.37 -11.25 -1.44
C LEU A 164 -11.99 -11.35 -0.06
N SER A 165 -11.29 -10.88 0.95
CA SER A 165 -11.79 -10.72 2.32
C SER A 165 -12.15 -9.27 2.58
N GLN A 166 -13.35 -9.04 3.13
CA GLN A 166 -13.81 -7.76 3.64
C GLN A 166 -13.74 -7.80 5.17
N ILE A 167 -13.03 -6.83 5.74
CA ILE A 167 -12.69 -6.79 7.17
C ILE A 167 -13.06 -5.42 7.71
N CYS A 168 -13.85 -5.38 8.78
CA CYS A 168 -14.26 -4.13 9.41
C CYS A 168 -13.21 -3.62 10.42
N VAL A 169 -13.25 -2.32 10.73
CA VAL A 169 -12.51 -1.69 11.85
C VAL A 169 -12.70 -2.41 13.19
N LYS A 170 -13.78 -3.18 13.39
CA LYS A 170 -13.95 -3.97 14.62
C LYS A 170 -13.15 -5.28 14.63
N GLY A 171 -12.80 -5.82 13.46
CA GLY A 171 -11.83 -6.90 13.31
C GLY A 171 -12.39 -8.22 12.87
N ASP A 172 -13.72 -8.27 12.82
CA ASP A 172 -14.43 -9.39 12.27
C ASP A 172 -14.26 -9.38 10.75
N VAL A 173 -13.81 -10.52 10.22
CA VAL A 173 -13.91 -10.80 8.79
C VAL A 173 -15.40 -10.90 8.48
N GLN A 174 -15.94 -9.86 7.85
CA GLN A 174 -17.37 -9.77 7.59
C GLN A 174 -17.78 -10.71 6.46
N LYS A 175 -16.93 -10.81 5.42
CA LYS A 175 -17.26 -11.55 4.21
C LYS A 175 -16.01 -12.02 3.49
N GLN A 176 -16.09 -13.22 2.92
CA GLN A 176 -15.08 -13.76 2.02
C GLN A 176 -15.76 -14.23 0.74
N VAL A 177 -15.25 -13.80 -0.41
CA VAL A 177 -15.77 -14.18 -1.72
C VAL A 177 -14.62 -14.64 -2.59
N ARG A 178 -14.74 -15.84 -3.17
CA ARG A 178 -13.81 -16.29 -4.21
C ARG A 178 -14.17 -15.58 -5.52
N LEU A 179 -13.30 -14.66 -5.95
CA LEU A 179 -13.50 -13.91 -7.20
C LEU A 179 -12.73 -14.54 -8.36
N PHE A 180 -11.58 -15.15 -8.08
CA PHE A 180 -10.71 -15.73 -9.10
C PHE A 180 -10.24 -17.12 -8.68
N SER A 181 -9.78 -17.91 -9.66
CA SER A 181 -9.03 -19.15 -9.44
C SER A 181 -7.51 -18.92 -9.33
N LYS A 182 -7.09 -17.66 -9.34
CA LYS A 182 -5.70 -17.17 -9.33
C LYS A 182 -5.58 -16.03 -8.30
N PRO A 183 -4.36 -15.72 -7.83
CA PRO A 183 -4.14 -14.64 -6.86
C PRO A 183 -4.77 -13.31 -7.27
N ILE A 184 -5.24 -12.55 -6.29
CA ILE A 184 -5.64 -11.15 -6.49
C ILE A 184 -4.40 -10.26 -6.30
N PHE A 185 -4.00 -9.51 -7.32
CA PHE A 185 -2.77 -8.71 -7.29
C PHE A 185 -3.00 -7.22 -7.09
N CYS A 186 -4.20 -6.72 -7.37
CA CYS A 186 -4.51 -5.32 -7.21
C CYS A 186 -5.97 -5.09 -6.83
N LEU A 187 -6.17 -4.02 -6.05
CA LEU A 187 -7.45 -3.51 -5.62
C LEU A 187 -7.46 -2.00 -5.85
N ALA A 188 -8.61 -1.46 -6.22
CA ALA A 188 -8.88 -0.03 -6.24
C ALA A 188 -10.34 0.21 -5.90
N SER A 189 -10.66 1.31 -5.24
CA SER A 189 -12.03 1.63 -4.85
C SER A 189 -12.38 3.09 -5.08
N THR A 190 -13.66 3.32 -5.33
CA THR A 190 -14.33 4.60 -5.09
C THR A 190 -15.33 4.39 -3.95
N SER A 191 -16.05 5.43 -3.54
CA SER A 191 -17.13 5.32 -2.53
C SER A 191 -18.25 4.34 -2.90
N SER A 192 -18.37 3.94 -4.17
CA SER A 192 -19.47 3.08 -4.64
C SER A 192 -19.03 1.81 -5.33
N THR A 193 -17.78 1.71 -5.77
CA THR A 193 -17.29 0.61 -6.60
C THR A 193 -15.97 0.07 -6.06
N LEU A 194 -15.84 -1.26 -6.06
CA LEU A 194 -14.56 -1.95 -5.86
C LEU A 194 -14.15 -2.61 -7.17
N ALA A 195 -12.88 -2.40 -7.55
CA ALA A 195 -12.24 -3.04 -8.68
C ALA A 195 -11.16 -4.02 -8.18
N CYS A 196 -11.18 -5.24 -8.70
CA CYS A 196 -10.24 -6.30 -8.34
C CYS A 196 -9.57 -6.85 -9.60
N GLY A 197 -8.24 -6.95 -9.58
CA GLY A 197 -7.46 -7.54 -10.67
C GLY A 197 -6.71 -8.80 -10.25
N SER A 198 -6.59 -9.73 -11.18
CA SER A 198 -5.79 -10.95 -11.05
C SER A 198 -4.71 -11.00 -12.14
N SER A 199 -3.92 -12.07 -12.18
CA SER A 199 -2.94 -12.37 -13.23
C SER A 199 -3.52 -12.46 -14.65
N LYS A 200 -4.85 -12.58 -14.77
CA LYS A 200 -5.56 -12.68 -16.05
C LYS A 200 -6.70 -11.67 -16.09
N SER A 201 -6.96 -11.16 -17.30
CA SER A 201 -8.14 -10.34 -17.60
C SER A 201 -9.44 -11.13 -17.41
N PRO A 202 -10.58 -10.45 -17.12
CA PRO A 202 -10.73 -9.00 -16.95
C PRO A 202 -10.49 -8.53 -15.50
N ILE A 203 -10.36 -7.21 -15.32
CA ILE A 203 -10.57 -6.57 -14.02
C ILE A 203 -12.08 -6.68 -13.71
N LEU A 204 -12.41 -7.16 -12.51
CA LEU A 204 -13.79 -7.24 -12.05
C LEU A 204 -14.14 -5.98 -11.28
N CYS A 205 -15.21 -5.30 -11.69
CA CYS A 205 -15.78 -4.17 -10.98
C CYS A 205 -17.15 -4.57 -10.43
N PHE A 206 -17.40 -4.26 -9.17
CA PHE A 206 -18.69 -4.51 -8.54
C PHE A 206 -19.00 -3.40 -7.54
N PRO A 207 -20.30 -3.17 -7.24
CA PRO A 207 -20.67 -2.25 -6.19
C PRO A 207 -19.95 -2.63 -4.90
N GLN A 208 -19.49 -1.64 -4.14
CA GLN A 208 -19.03 -1.93 -2.79
C GLN A 208 -20.15 -2.68 -2.06
N MET A 209 -19.78 -3.75 -1.37
CA MET A 209 -20.73 -4.52 -0.58
C MET A 209 -21.06 -3.67 0.64
N ILE A 210 -22.03 -2.76 0.46
CA ILE A 210 -22.65 -2.00 1.53
C ILE A 210 -23.22 -3.04 2.50
N SER A 211 -22.71 -3.01 3.72
CA SER A 211 -23.26 -3.75 4.86
C SER A 211 -24.67 -3.28 5.18
#